data_AF-A0A8T5K6J5-F1
#
_entry.id   AF-A0A8T5K6J5-F1
#
_cell.length_a   1.000
_cell.length_b   1.000
_cell.length_c   1.000
_cell.angle_alpha   90.00
_cell.angle_beta   90.00
_cell.angle_gamma   90.00
#
_symmetry.space_group_name_H-M   'P 1'
#
loop_
_entity.id
_entity.type
_entity.pdbx_description
1 polymer ?
#
loop_
_entity_poly.entity_id
_entity_poly.type
_entity_poly.pdbx_seq_one_letter_code
_entity_poly.pdbx_strand_id
1 'polypeptide(L)' 'AKEDIREMIQLTNPENIIPCHGFDKLMQPACNLGIEMGYKMDRDLHLMRNGEKIIIE' A
#
# COMPACT_ATOMS: atom_id res chain seq x y z
N ALA A 1 -6.28 3.32 13.55
CA ALA A 1 -5.12 3.01 12.68
C ALA A 1 -5.52 2.54 11.27
N LYS A 2 -6.35 1.48 11.11
CA LYS A 2 -6.83 1.05 9.77
C LYS A 2 -7.72 2.14 9.12
N GLU A 3 -8.56 2.81 9.90
CA GLU A 3 -9.37 3.94 9.44
C GLU A 3 -8.55 5.16 9.02
N ASP A 4 -7.50 5.52 9.77
CA ASP A 4 -6.63 6.66 9.43
C ASP A 4 -5.95 6.46 8.06
N ILE A 5 -5.49 5.23 7.78
CA ILE A 5 -4.89 4.88 6.49
C ILE A 5 -5.94 4.93 5.36
N ARG A 6 -7.16 4.46 5.63
CA ARG A 6 -8.26 4.54 4.65
C ARG A 6 -8.58 5.99 4.30
N GLU A 7 -8.70 6.84 5.31
CA GLU A 7 -8.97 8.26 5.13
C GLU A 7 -7.84 8.94 4.37
N MET A 8 -6.58 8.61 4.68
CA MET A 8 -5.42 9.09 3.92
C MET A 8 -5.48 8.71 2.44
N ILE A 9 -5.83 7.46 2.12
CA ILE A 9 -5.97 6.99 0.72
C ILE A 9 -7.14 7.71 0.03
N GLN A 10 -8.27 7.91 0.71
CA GLN A 10 -9.41 8.64 0.13
C GLN A 10 -9.10 10.12 -0.12
N LEU A 11 -8.35 10.77 0.77
CA LEU A 11 -7.97 12.17 0.64
C LEU A 11 -6.95 12.39 -0.47
N THR A 12 -5.98 11.49 -0.61
CA THR A 12 -4.87 11.63 -1.56
C THR A 12 -5.14 10.98 -2.92
N ASN A 13 -6.11 10.08 -3.00
CA ASN A 13 -6.48 9.27 -4.17
C ASN A 13 -5.25 8.84 -5.00
N PRO A 14 -4.28 8.15 -4.38
CA PRO A 14 -3.00 7.85 -5.01
C PRO A 14 -3.19 6.84 -6.15
N GLU A 15 -2.37 6.93 -7.18
CA GLU A 15 -2.30 5.92 -8.24
C GLU A 15 -1.56 4.66 -7.75
N ASN A 16 -0.54 4.84 -6.90
CA ASN A 16 0.29 3.76 -6.38
C ASN A 16 0.42 3.83 -4.85
N ILE A 17 0.29 2.69 -4.18
CA ILE A 17 0.40 2.55 -2.73
C ILE A 17 1.59 1.65 -2.38
N ILE A 18 2.51 2.18 -1.58
CA ILE A 18 3.68 1.45 -1.08
C ILE A 18 3.65 1.49 0.45
N PRO A 19 3.15 0.45 1.13
CA PRO A 19 3.20 0.39 2.58
C PRO A 19 4.65 0.29 3.04
N CYS A 20 5.07 1.25 3.85
CA CYS A 20 6.43 1.35 4.40
C CYS A 20 6.40 1.30 5.94
N HIS A 21 7.58 1.19 6.54
CA HIS A 21 7.79 1.40 7.98
C HIS A 21 7.24 0.29 8.89
N GLY A 22 7.53 -0.98 8.57
CA GLY A 22 7.17 -2.14 9.39
C GLY A 22 7.73 -3.45 8.84
N PHE A 23 7.47 -4.56 9.55
CA PHE A 23 7.71 -5.91 9.04
C PHE A 23 6.52 -6.38 8.19
N ASP A 24 6.69 -7.42 7.36
CA ASP A 24 5.62 -7.98 6.50
C ASP A 24 4.26 -8.12 7.19
N LYS A 25 4.23 -8.57 8.45
CA LYS A 25 3.00 -8.75 9.24
C LYS A 25 2.24 -7.44 9.50
N LEU A 26 2.94 -6.33 9.65
CA LEU A 26 2.35 -5.01 9.86
C LEU A 26 1.87 -4.39 8.55
N MET A 27 2.48 -4.77 7.42
CA MET A 27 2.13 -4.28 6.09
C MET A 27 0.95 -5.03 5.46
N GLN A 28 0.77 -6.31 5.79
CA GLN A 28 -0.38 -7.13 5.35
C GLN A 28 -1.76 -6.45 5.54
N PRO A 29 -2.11 -5.88 6.71
CA PRO A 29 -3.40 -5.23 6.87
C PRO A 29 -3.57 -3.97 6.00
N ALA A 30 -2.48 -3.25 5.70
CA ALA A 30 -2.51 -2.11 4.79
C ALA A 30 -2.66 -2.55 3.32
N CYS A 31 -1.96 -3.62 2.92
CA CYS A 31 -2.17 -4.32 1.65
C CYS A 31 -3.63 -4.73 1.46
N ASN A 32 -4.19 -5.45 2.44
CA ASN A 32 -5.55 -5.96 2.37
C ASN A 32 -6.57 -4.82 2.26
N LEU A 33 -6.36 -3.71 2.98
CA LEU A 33 -7.20 -2.52 2.85
C LEU A 33 -7.14 -1.94 1.43
N GLY A 34 -5.94 -1.80 0.85
CA GLY A 34 -5.80 -1.32 -0.52
C GLY A 34 -6.51 -2.23 -1.52
N ILE A 35 -6.41 -3.54 -1.36
CA ILE A 35 -7.13 -4.53 -2.19
C ILE A 35 -8.65 -4.36 -2.03
N GLU A 36 -9.16 -4.20 -0.80
CA GLU A 36 -10.57 -3.93 -0.54
C GLU A 36 -11.05 -2.62 -1.19
N MET A 37 -10.17 -1.62 -1.33
CA MET A 37 -10.46 -0.34 -1.96
C MET A 37 -10.34 -0.38 -3.50
N GLY A 38 -9.91 -1.49 -4.08
CA GLY A 38 -9.84 -1.69 -5.54
C GLY A 38 -8.43 -1.61 -6.14
N TYR A 39 -7.40 -1.40 -5.32
CA TYR A 39 -6.00 -1.43 -5.78
C TYR A 39 -5.56 -2.87 -6.07
N LYS A 40 -4.83 -3.08 -7.17
CA LYS A 40 -4.33 -4.41 -7.52
C LYS A 40 -2.90 -4.59 -7.02
N MET A 41 -2.66 -5.73 -6.38
CA MET A 41 -1.32 -6.18 -6.05
C MET A 41 -0.44 -6.25 -7.28
N ASP A 42 0.82 -5.85 -7.13
CA ASP A 42 1.86 -5.84 -8.17
C ASP A 42 1.65 -4.80 -9.30
N ARG A 43 0.50 -4.11 -9.33
CA ARG A 43 0.22 -3.04 -10.30
C ARG A 43 0.13 -1.66 -9.66
N ASP A 44 -0.76 -1.53 -8.69
CA ASP A 44 -1.07 -0.28 -8.01
C ASP A 44 -0.66 -0.36 -6.52
N LEU A 45 -0.44 -1.58 -6.01
CA LEU A 45 -0.05 -1.83 -4.64
C LEU A 45 1.21 -2.71 -4.59
N HIS A 46 2.28 -2.17 -4.03
CA HIS A 46 3.61 -2.80 -4.07
C HIS A 46 4.13 -3.06 -2.66
N LEU A 47 4.20 -4.33 -2.28
CA LEU A 47 4.85 -4.76 -1.05
C LEU A 47 6.34 -4.96 -1.33
N MET A 48 7.17 -4.02 -0.90
CA MET A 48 8.60 -4.03 -1.16
C MET A 48 9.42 -4.47 0.05
N ARG A 49 10.53 -5.17 -0.19
CA ARG A 49 11.55 -5.45 0.83
C ARG A 49 12.69 -4.45 0.75
N ASN A 50 13.41 -4.33 1.87
CA ASN A 50 14.58 -3.47 1.96
C ASN A 50 15.61 -3.84 0.88
N GLY A 51 15.94 -2.88 0.02
CA GLY A 51 16.88 -3.05 -1.09
C GLY A 51 16.24 -3.36 -2.45
N GLU A 52 14.93 -3.62 -2.50
CA GLU A 52 14.20 -3.70 -3.76
C GLU A 52 14.00 -2.31 -4.37
N LYS A 53 13.97 -2.26 -5.70
CA LYS A 53 13.68 -1.05 -6.47
C LYS A 53 12.44 -1.29 -7.33
N ILE A 54 11.58 -0.28 -7.36
CA ILE A 54 10.42 -0.25 -8.24
C ILE A 54 10.60 0.89 -9.23
N ILE A 55 10.24 0.63 -10.48
CA ILE A 55 10.16 1.64 -11.52
C ILE A 55 8.67 1.86 -11.75
N ILE A 56 8.23 3.08 -11.48
CA ILE A 56 6.86 3.52 -11.72
C ILE A 56 6.93 4.35 -13.00
N GLU A 57 6.12 4.01 -14.00
CA GLU A 57 6.05 4.74 -15.28
C GLU A 57 5.16 5.99 -15.18
#